data_AF-A0A5R2MYZ6-F1
#
_entry.id   AF-A0A5R2MYZ6-F1
#
_cell.length_a   1.000
_cell.length_b   1.000
_cell.length_c   1.000
_cell.angle_alpha   90.00
_cell.angle_beta   90.00
_cell.angle_gamma   90.00
#
_symmetry.space_group_name_H-M   'P 1'
#
loop_
_entity.id
_entity.type
_entity.pdbx_description
1 polymer ?
#
loop_
_entity_poly.entity_id
_entity_poly.type
_entity_poly.pdbx_seq_one_letter_code
_entity_poly.pdbx_strand_id
1 'polypeptide(L)'
;MALIIGQSQYEHIAALPNPANDARDMAKMLTDLGFDARNVSDRDAAKLKRDLERFTEDAEGADVALIYYSGHGIEAGGENYLVPVDADVSSLKDADQELVPISAVMDELK
;
A
#
# COMPACT_ATOMS: atom_id res chain seq x y z
N MET A 1 -11.37 3.59 -10.07
CA MET A 1 -9.97 3.95 -9.77
C MET A 1 -9.32 2.79 -9.02
N ALA A 2 -8.06 2.45 -9.33
CA ALA A 2 -7.33 1.41 -8.62
C ALA A 2 -5.88 1.82 -8.29
N LEU A 3 -5.44 1.57 -7.06
CA LEU A 3 -4.05 1.66 -6.64
C LEU A 3 -3.54 0.26 -6.29
N ILE A 4 -2.42 -0.12 -6.88
CA ILE A 4 -1.79 -1.42 -6.76
C ILE A 4 -0.38 -1.21 -6.20
N ILE A 5 -0.09 -1.84 -5.05
CA ILE A 5 1.15 -1.64 -4.30
C ILE A 5 1.83 -3.00 -4.11
N GLY A 6 3.11 -3.10 -4.49
CA GLY A 6 3.96 -4.27 -4.22
C GLY A 6 5.20 -3.90 -3.41
N GLN A 7 5.37 -4.47 -2.24
CA GLN A 7 6.55 -4.26 -1.38
C GLN A 7 7.38 -5.54 -1.30
N SER A 8 8.57 -5.51 -1.89
CA SER A 8 9.46 -6.67 -2.05
C SER A 8 10.81 -6.46 -1.38
N GLN A 9 11.43 -5.30 -1.62
CA GLN A 9 12.84 -5.04 -1.30
C GLN A 9 13.02 -4.35 0.06
N TYR A 10 12.61 -5.04 1.12
CA TYR A 10 12.74 -4.54 2.50
C TYR A 10 14.19 -4.36 2.95
N GLU A 11 14.47 -3.25 3.64
CA GLU A 11 15.81 -2.86 4.10
C GLU A 11 16.21 -3.56 5.40
N HIS A 12 15.26 -3.68 6.34
CA HIS A 12 15.52 -4.17 7.70
C HIS A 12 14.87 -5.53 8.03
N ILE A 13 13.96 -5.99 7.17
CA ILE A 13 13.25 -7.27 7.33
C ILE A 13 13.38 -8.14 6.09
N ALA A 14 12.92 -9.39 6.18
CA ALA A 14 13.05 -10.35 5.09
C ALA A 14 12.33 -9.87 3.82
N ALA A 15 13.08 -9.79 2.71
CA ALA A 15 12.54 -9.48 1.39
C ALA A 15 11.53 -10.53 0.91
N LEU A 16 10.58 -10.10 0.09
CA LEU A 16 9.55 -10.94 -0.50
C LEU A 16 9.73 -10.98 -2.03
N PRO A 17 9.89 -12.17 -2.65
CA PRO A 17 10.21 -12.25 -4.08
C PRO A 17 9.02 -12.02 -5.03
N ASN A 18 7.79 -12.11 -4.52
CA ASN A 18 6.57 -12.14 -5.33
C ASN A 18 5.77 -10.82 -5.39
N PRO A 19 5.75 -9.94 -4.38
CA PRO A 19 4.88 -8.77 -4.38
C PRO A 19 4.97 -7.87 -5.62
N ALA A 20 6.17 -7.62 -6.14
CA ALA A 20 6.33 -6.87 -7.38
C ALA A 20 5.76 -7.58 -8.63
N ASN A 21 5.72 -8.92 -8.63
CA ASN A 21 5.07 -9.70 -9.69
C ASN A 21 3.55 -9.65 -9.53
N ASP A 22 3.05 -9.92 -8.33
CA ASP A 22 1.62 -9.93 -8.02
C ASP A 22 0.98 -8.56 -8.32
N ALA A 23 1.66 -7.47 -7.93
CA ALA A 23 1.23 -6.11 -8.22
C ALA A 23 1.15 -5.83 -9.73
N ARG A 24 2.10 -6.32 -10.53
CA ARG A 24 2.06 -6.17 -11.99
C ARG A 24 0.91 -6.94 -12.61
N ASP A 25 0.68 -8.17 -12.17
CA ASP A 25 -0.40 -9.01 -12.69
C ASP A 25 -1.78 -8.43 -12.33
N MET A 26 -1.95 -7.93 -11.10
CA MET A 26 -3.18 -7.27 -10.65
C MET A 26 -3.41 -5.94 -11.37
N ALA A 27 -2.38 -5.12 -11.55
CA ALA A 27 -2.49 -3.87 -12.30
C ALA A 27 -2.94 -4.15 -13.75
N LYS A 28 -2.37 -5.17 -14.40
CA LYS A 28 -2.80 -5.60 -15.72
C LYS A 28 -4.27 -6.03 -15.72
N MET A 29 -4.67 -6.92 -14.81
CA MET A 29 -6.03 -7.42 -14.73
C MET A 29 -7.05 -6.29 -14.53
N LEU A 30 -6.78 -5.36 -13.61
CA LEU A 30 -7.68 -4.25 -13.30
C LEU A 30 -7.77 -3.25 -14.45
N THR A 31 -6.65 -2.99 -15.14
CA THR A 31 -6.66 -2.19 -16.38
C THR A 31 -7.53 -2.85 -17.44
N ASP A 32 -7.39 -4.16 -17.66
CA ASP A 32 -8.19 -4.92 -18.63
C ASP A 32 -9.70 -4.92 -18.28
N LEU A 33 -10.04 -4.74 -16.99
CA LEU A 33 -11.42 -4.58 -16.50
C LEU A 33 -11.93 -3.13 -16.55
N GLY A 34 -11.13 -2.19 -17.04
CA GLY A 34 -11.53 -0.78 -17.23
C GLY A 34 -11.28 0.13 -16.03
N PHE A 35 -10.54 -0.32 -15.01
CA PHE A 35 -10.05 0.58 -13.97
C PHE A 35 -8.95 1.47 -14.54
N ASP A 36 -8.97 2.75 -14.20
CA ASP A 36 -7.75 3.56 -14.20
C ASP A 36 -6.86 3.05 -13.05
N ALA A 37 -5.79 2.33 -13.41
CA ALA A 37 -5.00 1.54 -12.47
C ALA A 37 -3.56 2.07 -12.38
N ARG A 38 -3.16 2.47 -11.17
CA ARG A 38 -1.80 2.91 -10.86
C ARG A 38 -1.05 1.82 -10.10
N ASN A 39 0.10 1.41 -10.62
CA ASN A 39 0.99 0.47 -9.95
C ASN A 39 2.21 1.19 -9.35
N VAL A 40 2.52 0.89 -8.10
CA VAL A 40 3.71 1.37 -7.39
C VAL A 40 4.42 0.20 -6.70
N SER A 41 5.74 0.30 -6.55
CA SER A 41 6.53 -0.74 -5.90
C SER A 41 7.61 -0.15 -5.01
N ASP A 42 7.97 -0.92 -3.97
CA ASP A 42 9.07 -0.66 -3.04
C ASP A 42 9.06 0.79 -2.51
N ARG A 43 7.95 1.19 -1.89
CA ARG A 43 7.74 2.51 -1.31
C ARG A 43 8.22 2.56 0.12
N ASP A 44 9.04 3.57 0.41
CA ASP A 44 9.27 4.03 1.78
C ASP A 44 7.99 4.60 2.41
N ALA A 45 7.98 4.76 3.73
CA ALA A 45 6.79 5.18 4.48
C ALA A 45 6.21 6.49 3.95
N ALA A 46 7.08 7.46 3.64
CA ALA A 46 6.67 8.78 3.17
C ALA A 46 6.06 8.72 1.76
N LYS A 47 6.63 7.93 0.84
CA LYS A 47 6.07 7.73 -0.50
C LYS A 47 4.77 6.94 -0.45
N LEU A 48 4.67 5.94 0.41
CA LEU A 48 3.46 5.13 0.55
C LEU A 48 2.29 5.98 1.05
N LYS A 49 2.50 6.80 2.09
CA LYS A 49 1.51 7.77 2.59
C LYS A 49 1.04 8.72 1.47
N ARG A 50 1.97 9.32 0.72
CA ARG A 50 1.64 10.20 -0.42
C ARG A 50 0.92 9.50 -1.57
N ASP A 51 1.27 8.26 -1.87
CA ASP A 51 0.61 7.48 -2.93
C ASP A 51 -0.85 7.18 -2.54
N LEU A 52 -1.11 6.96 -1.25
CA LEU A 52 -2.45 6.76 -0.70
C LEU A 52 -3.27 8.06 -0.68
N GLU A 53 -2.72 9.16 -0.15
CA GLU A 53 -3.35 10.50 -0.17
C GLU A 53 -3.73 10.90 -1.61
N ARG A 54 -2.82 10.69 -2.56
CA ARG A 54 -3.13 10.99 -3.97
C ARG A 54 -4.20 10.08 -4.54
N PHE A 55 -4.26 8.82 -4.11
CA PHE A 55 -5.30 7.90 -4.57
C PHE A 55 -6.68 8.31 -4.04
N THR A 56 -6.78 8.81 -2.80
CA THR A 56 -8.07 9.27 -2.25
C THR A 56 -8.59 10.48 -3.03
N GLU A 57 -7.71 11.44 -3.38
CA GLU A 57 -8.02 12.55 -4.30
C GLU A 57 -8.42 12.05 -5.71
N ASP A 58 -7.61 11.19 -6.33
CA ASP A 58 -7.85 10.67 -7.69
C ASP A 58 -9.12 9.78 -7.75
N ALA A 59 -9.56 9.22 -6.62
CA ALA A 59 -10.75 8.39 -6.50
C ALA A 59 -12.04 9.21 -6.27
N GLU A 60 -11.96 10.54 -6.05
CA GLU A 60 -13.14 11.38 -5.91
C GLU A 60 -14.05 11.26 -7.14
N GLY A 61 -15.30 10.85 -6.92
CA GLY A 61 -16.29 10.64 -7.99
C GLY A 61 -16.13 9.33 -8.77
N ALA A 62 -15.20 8.45 -8.40
CA ALA A 62 -15.16 7.10 -8.96
C ALA A 62 -16.31 6.25 -8.40
N ASP A 63 -17.00 5.49 -9.27
CA ASP A 63 -18.04 4.54 -8.82
C ASP A 63 -17.48 3.44 -7.90
N VAL A 64 -16.22 3.07 -8.15
CA VAL A 64 -15.48 2.07 -7.39
C VAL A 64 -14.03 2.52 -7.23
N ALA A 65 -13.56 2.56 -5.99
CA ALA A 65 -12.16 2.73 -5.60
C ALA A 65 -11.62 1.39 -5.05
N LEU A 66 -10.50 0.92 -5.60
CA LEU A 66 -9.88 -0.34 -5.19
C LEU A 66 -8.42 -0.14 -4.82
N ILE A 67 -7.99 -0.67 -3.67
CA ILE A 67 -6.59 -0.77 -3.30
C ILE A 67 -6.20 -2.24 -3.24
N TYR A 68 -5.13 -2.60 -3.96
CA TYR A 68 -4.47 -3.89 -3.84
C TYR A 68 -3.09 -3.70 -3.23
N TYR A 69 -2.78 -4.50 -2.21
CA TYR A 69 -1.48 -4.48 -1.55
C TYR A 69 -0.92 -5.91 -1.46
N SER A 70 0.33 -6.08 -1.89
CA SER A 70 1.13 -7.28 -1.64
C SER A 70 2.42 -6.87 -0.95
N GLY A 71 2.74 -7.51 0.18
CA GLY A 71 3.83 -7.13 1.06
C GLY A 71 3.61 -7.64 2.49
N HIS A 72 4.48 -7.25 3.40
CA HIS A 72 4.27 -7.46 4.84
C HIS A 72 3.14 -6.56 5.35
N GLY A 73 2.32 -7.09 6.25
CA GLY A 73 1.30 -6.37 6.99
C GLY A 73 1.39 -6.75 8.46
N ILE A 74 1.04 -5.82 9.36
CA ILE A 74 1.03 -6.05 10.80
C ILE A 74 -0.35 -5.66 11.34
N GLU A 75 -0.90 -6.49 12.23
CA GLU A 75 -2.05 -6.13 13.05
C GLU A 75 -1.56 -5.81 14.47
N ALA A 76 -1.92 -4.64 14.98
CA ALA A 76 -1.61 -4.23 16.34
C ALA A 76 -2.78 -3.45 16.94
N GLY A 77 -3.30 -3.91 18.08
CA GLY A 77 -4.39 -3.23 18.77
C GLY A 77 -5.71 -3.15 17.98
N GLY A 78 -5.92 -4.05 17.02
CA GLY A 78 -7.09 -4.06 16.13
C GLY A 78 -6.98 -3.14 14.91
N GLU A 79 -5.84 -2.48 14.72
CA GLU A 79 -5.53 -1.70 13.52
C GLU A 79 -4.58 -2.48 12.61
N ASN A 80 -4.82 -2.37 11.30
CA ASN A 80 -3.98 -3.00 10.28
C ASN A 80 -3.04 -1.97 9.68
N TYR A 81 -1.77 -2.35 9.56
CA TYR A 81 -0.72 -1.50 9.05
C TYR A 81 -0.08 -2.11 7.82
N LEU A 82 0.08 -1.30 6.78
CA LEU A 82 0.97 -1.59 5.67
C LEU A 82 2.41 -1.35 6.14
N VAL A 83 3.32 -2.24 5.74
CA VAL A 83 4.74 -2.17 6.11
C VAL A 83 5.55 -1.67 4.90
N PRO A 84 6.07 -0.42 4.96
CA PRO A 84 7.00 0.13 3.98
C PRO A 84 8.33 -0.63 3.89
N VAL A 85 9.06 -0.45 2.78
CA VAL A 85 10.35 -1.15 2.60
C VAL A 85 11.44 -0.69 3.58
N ASP A 86 11.34 0.53 4.09
CA ASP A 86 12.26 1.13 5.06
C ASP A 86 11.84 0.91 6.52
N ALA A 87 10.79 0.12 6.79
CA ALA A 87 10.32 -0.11 8.15
C ALA A 87 11.34 -0.92 8.99
N ASP A 88 11.69 -0.41 10.17
CA ASP A 88 12.51 -1.10 11.16
C ASP A 88 11.64 -1.64 12.30
N VAL A 89 11.10 -2.83 12.07
CA VAL A 89 10.20 -3.52 13.01
C VAL A 89 10.91 -3.88 14.33
N SER A 90 12.23 -3.70 14.46
CA SER A 90 12.93 -3.85 15.74
C SER A 90 12.69 -2.66 16.69
N SER A 91 12.22 -1.52 16.16
CA SER A 91 11.90 -0.29 16.89
C SER A 91 10.39 -0.02 16.94
N LEU A 92 9.59 -1.00 17.37
CA LEU A 92 8.13 -0.87 17.55
C LEU A 92 7.67 0.31 18.46
N LYS A 93 8.59 1.04 19.09
CA LYS A 93 8.29 2.28 19.83
C LYS A 93 7.84 3.42 18.92
N ASP A 94 8.21 3.40 17.64
CA ASP A 94 7.91 4.45 16.65
C ASP A 94 7.04 3.93 15.49
N ALA A 95 6.20 2.92 15.76
CA ALA A 95 5.35 2.26 14.76
C ALA A 95 4.51 3.23 13.91
N ASP A 96 4.04 4.35 14.48
CA ASP A 96 3.24 5.36 13.76
C ASP A 96 4.03 6.11 12.67
N GLN A 97 5.35 6.21 12.81
CA GLN A 97 6.22 6.85 11.82
C GLN A 97 6.63 5.87 10.72
N GLU A 98 6.94 4.64 11.11
CA GLU A 98 7.50 3.62 10.22
C GLU A 98 6.44 2.80 9.49
N LEU A 99 5.22 2.74 10.00
CA LEU A 99 4.11 2.02 9.40
C LEU A 99 3.04 2.96 8.85
N VAL A 100 2.17 2.42 8.01
CA VAL A 100 1.05 3.17 7.43
C VAL A 100 -0.27 2.50 7.83
N PRO A 101 -1.08 3.12 8.71
CA PRO A 101 -2.36 2.54 9.11
C PRO A 101 -3.32 2.53 7.92
N ILE A 102 -4.03 1.42 7.72
CA ILE A 102 -5.04 1.30 6.66
C ILE A 102 -6.22 2.23 6.95
N SER A 103 -6.56 2.45 8.22
CA SER A 103 -7.65 3.36 8.62
C SER A 103 -7.48 4.78 8.09
N ALA A 104 -6.25 5.30 7.96
CA ALA A 104 -6.01 6.63 7.40
C ALA A 104 -6.61 6.81 5.99
N VAL A 105 -6.59 5.74 5.21
CA VAL A 105 -7.12 5.75 3.83
C VAL A 105 -8.62 5.47 3.81
N MET A 106 -9.07 4.55 4.67
CA MET A 106 -10.48 4.17 4.76
C MET A 106 -11.34 5.32 5.26
N ASP A 107 -10.81 6.21 6.09
CA ASP A 107 -11.53 7.38 6.58
C ASP A 107 -11.69 8.46 5.51
N GLU A 108 -10.76 8.57 4.57
CA GLU A 108 -10.81 9.53 3.46
C GLU A 108 -11.71 9.08 2.31
N LEU A 109 -11.95 7.78 2.16
CA LEU A 109 -12.80 7.20 1.10
C LEU A 109 -14.28 7.06 1.49
N LYS A 110 -14.68 7.54 2.68
CA LYS A 110 -16.08 7.53 3.16
C LYS A 110 -16.89 8.71 2.65
#